data_AF-I0R8A2-F1
#
_entry.id   AF-I0R8A2-F1
#
_cell.length_a   1.000
_cell.length_b   1.000
_cell.length_c   1.000
_cell.angle_alpha   90.00
_cell.angle_beta   90.00
_cell.angle_gamma   90.00
#
_symmetry.space_group_name_H-M   'P 1'
#
loop_
_entity.id
_entity.type
_entity.pdbx_description
1 polymer ?
#
loop_
_entity_poly.entity_id
_entity_poly.type
_entity_poly.pdbx_seq_one_letter_code
_entity_poly.pdbx_strand_id
1 'polypeptide(L)'
;MVRWTFSNKLKWSMELNEIVNFYLFNTPVDNVSVRGKTFKQLGWNKKRLTPLLKKNINFLSSNWIITTIKDIETQIKNKGQFEKVEFEEVAIHINNKKSNIDSFLYAIRCAIAHGSFAIRKHNNTTYYILENKDKGKIKSRMVIKEETLLAIINIVSNSKKFNK
;
A
#
# COMPACT_ATOMS: atom_id res chain seq x y z
N MET A 1 -14.97 -16.40 -7.60
CA MET A 1 -15.27 -14.98 -7.34
C MET A 1 -14.89 -14.65 -5.90
N VAL A 2 -13.98 -13.69 -5.67
CA VAL A 2 -13.46 -13.36 -4.33
C VAL A 2 -14.09 -12.07 -3.84
N ARG A 3 -14.73 -12.10 -2.67
CA ARG A 3 -15.29 -10.89 -2.00
C ARG A 3 -14.21 -10.20 -1.17
N TRP A 4 -14.43 -8.93 -0.85
CA TRP A 4 -13.60 -8.18 0.11
C TRP A 4 -13.80 -8.68 1.54
N THR A 5 -13.13 -9.79 1.88
CA THR A 5 -13.13 -10.39 3.22
C THR A 5 -11.69 -10.68 3.69
N PHE A 6 -11.46 -10.51 4.99
CA PHE A 6 -10.12 -10.58 5.60
C PHE A 6 -9.99 -11.69 6.66
N SER A 7 -11.02 -12.50 6.84
CA SER A 7 -11.08 -13.57 7.86
C SER A 7 -10.29 -14.83 7.49
N ASN A 8 -9.40 -14.78 6.49
CA ASN A 8 -8.60 -15.93 6.10
C ASN A 8 -7.45 -16.18 7.06
N LYS A 9 -7.15 -17.46 7.30
CA LYS A 9 -5.92 -17.86 7.99
C LYS A 9 -4.71 -17.34 7.19
N LEU A 10 -3.82 -16.63 7.87
CA LEU A 10 -2.55 -16.19 7.30
C LEU A 10 -1.50 -17.27 7.50
N LYS A 11 -0.73 -17.56 6.45
CA LYS A 11 0.50 -18.34 6.54
C LYS A 11 1.65 -17.35 6.66
N TRP A 12 2.39 -17.40 7.76
CA TRP A 12 3.51 -16.50 7.97
C TRP A 12 4.72 -16.94 7.15
N SER A 13 5.03 -16.20 6.08
CA SER A 13 6.20 -16.41 5.22
C SER A 13 7.31 -15.40 5.53
N MET A 14 8.48 -15.58 4.90
CA MET A 14 9.59 -14.62 4.99
C MET A 14 9.21 -13.28 4.37
N GLU A 15 8.49 -13.30 3.24
CA GLU A 15 8.00 -12.13 2.53
C GLU A 15 6.97 -11.37 3.36
N LEU A 16 6.01 -12.08 3.98
CA LEU A 16 5.06 -11.45 4.90
C LEU A 16 5.77 -10.83 6.10
N ASN A 17 6.77 -11.50 6.66
CA ASN A 17 7.56 -10.96 7.76
C ASN A 17 8.28 -9.66 7.35
N GLU A 18 8.85 -9.59 6.14
CA GLU A 18 9.49 -8.38 5.62
C GLU A 18 8.48 -7.25 5.40
N ILE A 19 7.34 -7.55 4.78
CA ILE A 19 6.24 -6.60 4.55
C ILE A 19 5.70 -6.04 5.86
N VAL A 20 5.45 -6.88 6.85
CA VAL A 20 4.99 -6.43 8.17
C VAL A 20 6.08 -5.61 8.87
N ASN A 21 7.33 -6.06 8.86
CA ASN A 21 8.42 -5.31 9.47
C ASN A 21 8.57 -3.92 8.87
N PHE A 22 8.47 -3.76 7.55
CA PHE A 22 8.58 -2.45 6.93
C PHE A 22 7.31 -1.62 7.09
N TYR A 23 6.15 -2.10 6.61
CA TYR A 23 4.94 -1.28 6.50
C TYR A 23 4.22 -1.09 7.83
N LEU A 24 4.30 -2.03 8.78
CA LEU A 24 3.67 -1.89 10.09
C LEU A 24 4.65 -1.28 11.09
N PHE A 25 5.77 -1.97 11.33
CA PHE A 25 6.66 -1.63 12.44
C PHE A 25 7.64 -0.52 12.11
N ASN A 26 8.15 -0.42 10.89
CA ASN A 26 9.21 0.54 10.53
C ASN A 26 8.78 1.52 9.45
N THR A 27 7.48 1.80 9.34
CA THR A 27 6.97 2.64 8.26
C THR A 27 7.64 4.03 8.28
N PRO A 28 8.09 4.55 7.12
CA PRO A 28 8.82 5.81 7.05
C PRO A 28 7.93 7.05 7.07
N VAL A 29 6.63 6.87 7.33
CA VAL A 29 5.67 7.97 7.46
C VAL A 29 5.85 8.63 8.83
N ASP A 30 6.17 9.93 8.80
CA ASP A 30 6.41 10.72 10.01
C ASP A 30 5.29 10.57 11.04
N ASN A 31 5.67 10.38 12.31
CA ASN A 31 4.77 10.25 13.48
C ASN A 31 3.76 9.09 13.38
N VAL A 32 4.04 8.04 12.60
CA VAL A 32 3.18 6.84 12.51
C VAL A 32 3.80 5.63 13.21
N SER A 33 5.12 5.46 13.10
CA SER A 33 5.87 4.46 13.85
C SER A 33 6.97 5.12 14.66
N VAL A 34 7.06 4.76 15.94
CA VAL A 34 8.16 5.16 16.84
C VAL A 34 9.48 4.47 16.44
N ARG A 35 9.43 3.25 15.88
CA ARG A 35 10.61 2.49 15.47
C ARG A 35 11.13 2.89 14.09
N GLY A 36 10.24 3.37 13.22
CA GLY A 36 10.54 3.67 11.83
C GLY A 36 11.44 4.89 11.65
N LYS A 37 12.40 4.79 10.74
CA LYS A 37 13.11 5.97 10.23
C LYS A 37 12.23 6.68 9.22
N THR A 38 12.05 7.99 9.39
CA THR A 38 11.35 8.82 8.41
C THR A 38 12.02 8.77 7.04
N PHE A 39 11.28 9.10 5.98
CA PHE A 39 11.87 9.25 4.63
C PHE A 39 13.13 10.13 4.63
N LYS A 40 13.12 11.25 5.38
CA LYS A 40 14.28 12.14 5.50
C LYS A 40 15.48 11.43 6.13
N GLN A 41 15.27 10.67 7.21
CA GLN A 41 16.33 9.90 7.87
C GLN A 41 16.83 8.73 7.01
N LEU A 42 15.98 8.19 6.13
CA LEU A 42 16.39 7.24 5.10
C LEU A 42 17.13 7.90 3.92
N GLY A 43 17.32 9.22 3.92
CA GLY A 43 18.02 9.94 2.86
C GLY A 43 17.17 10.26 1.63
N TRP A 44 15.84 10.26 1.76
CA TRP A 44 14.91 10.54 0.67
C TRP A 44 14.40 11.97 0.67
N ASN A 45 14.49 12.60 -0.51
CA ASN A 45 13.59 13.69 -0.89
C ASN A 45 12.35 13.11 -1.58
N LYS A 46 11.16 13.27 -0.98
CA LYS A 46 9.90 12.71 -1.51
C LYS A 46 9.57 13.19 -2.94
N LYS A 47 10.03 14.38 -3.33
CA LYS A 47 9.88 14.91 -4.69
C LYS A 47 10.67 14.11 -5.73
N ARG A 48 11.76 13.45 -5.32
CA ARG A 48 12.56 12.54 -6.16
C ARG A 48 12.07 11.09 -6.07
N LEU A 49 11.69 10.66 -4.87
CA LEU A 49 11.23 9.28 -4.63
C LEU A 49 9.96 8.95 -5.41
N THR A 50 8.97 9.85 -5.44
CA THR A 50 7.67 9.57 -6.06
C THR A 50 7.79 9.31 -7.58
N PRO A 51 8.47 10.17 -8.37
CA PRO A 51 8.74 9.87 -9.77
C PRO A 51 9.55 8.58 -9.97
N LEU A 52 10.53 8.30 -9.10
CA LEU A 52 11.32 7.07 -9.18
C LEU A 52 10.45 5.82 -8.98
N LEU A 53 9.57 5.82 -7.99
CA LEU A 53 8.64 4.71 -7.77
C LEU A 53 7.75 4.50 -8.99
N LYS A 54 7.18 5.57 -9.55
CA LYS A 54 6.37 5.50 -10.78
C LYS A 54 7.14 4.96 -11.99
N LYS A 55 8.42 5.29 -12.10
CA LYS A 55 9.32 4.80 -13.15
C LYS A 55 9.61 3.30 -13.03
N ASN A 56 9.74 2.78 -11.80
CA ASN A 56 10.13 1.39 -11.56
C ASN A 56 8.94 0.46 -11.31
N ILE A 57 7.76 1.01 -11.02
CA ILE A 57 6.56 0.25 -10.64
C ILE A 57 5.40 0.76 -11.49
N ASN A 58 5.09 0.00 -12.54
CA ASN A 58 4.18 0.42 -13.61
C ASN A 58 2.79 0.82 -13.11
N PHE A 59 2.19 0.06 -12.18
CA PHE A 59 0.83 0.35 -11.69
C PHE A 59 0.75 1.70 -10.96
N LEU A 60 1.86 2.21 -10.39
CA LEU A 60 1.87 3.52 -9.74
C LEU A 60 1.70 4.68 -10.73
N SER A 61 1.92 4.44 -12.02
CA SER A 61 1.74 5.44 -13.06
C SER A 61 0.30 5.51 -13.59
N SER A 62 -0.44 4.39 -13.61
CA SER A 62 -1.77 4.28 -14.22
C SER A 62 -2.92 3.97 -13.25
N ASN A 63 -2.63 3.23 -12.17
CA ASN A 63 -3.63 2.67 -11.25
C ASN A 63 -3.39 3.10 -9.79
N TRP A 64 -2.69 4.22 -9.59
CA TRP A 64 -2.57 4.88 -8.29
C TRP A 64 -3.47 6.12 -8.23
N ILE A 65 -4.64 5.95 -7.64
CA ILE A 65 -5.72 6.93 -7.60
C ILE A 65 -5.76 7.60 -6.23
N ILE A 66 -5.50 8.91 -6.21
CA ILE A 66 -5.71 9.75 -5.04
C ILE A 66 -7.05 10.45 -5.19
N THR A 67 -7.90 10.37 -4.18
CA THR A 67 -9.26 10.89 -4.22
C THR A 67 -9.70 11.50 -2.89
N THR A 68 -10.97 11.92 -2.78
CA THR A 68 -11.54 12.50 -1.57
C THR A 68 -12.37 11.46 -0.83
N ILE A 69 -12.70 11.73 0.44
CA ILE A 69 -13.62 10.87 1.21
C ILE A 69 -15.02 10.80 0.59
N LYS A 70 -15.43 11.82 -0.17
CA LYS A 70 -16.75 11.86 -0.83
C LYS A 70 -16.76 10.97 -2.07
N ASP A 71 -15.65 10.92 -2.80
CA ASP A 71 -15.60 10.28 -4.12
C ASP A 71 -14.98 8.88 -4.11
N ILE A 72 -14.38 8.46 -2.99
CA ILE A 72 -13.63 7.20 -2.93
C ILE A 72 -14.47 5.98 -3.29
N GLU A 73 -15.71 5.90 -2.84
CA GLU A 73 -16.59 4.77 -3.19
C GLU A 73 -16.89 4.73 -4.69
N THR A 74 -17.10 5.90 -5.31
CA THR A 74 -17.28 6.02 -6.76
C THR A 74 -16.03 5.53 -7.51
N GLN A 75 -14.83 5.94 -7.08
CA GLN A 75 -13.58 5.48 -7.68
C GLN A 75 -13.38 3.96 -7.53
N ILE A 76 -13.73 3.41 -6.37
CA ILE A 76 -13.70 1.98 -6.11
C ILE A 76 -14.66 1.23 -7.04
N LYS A 77 -15.90 1.73 -7.21
CA LYS A 77 -16.89 1.15 -8.13
C LYS A 77 -16.40 1.18 -9.58
N ASN A 78 -15.85 2.32 -10.02
CA ASN A 78 -15.35 2.48 -11.39
C ASN A 78 -14.19 1.52 -11.73
N LYS A 79 -13.43 1.08 -10.72
CA LYS A 79 -12.36 0.08 -10.88
C LYS A 79 -12.83 -1.36 -10.65
N GLY A 80 -14.12 -1.60 -10.48
CA GLY A 80 -14.67 -2.94 -10.22
C GLY A 80 -14.33 -3.49 -8.83
N GLN A 81 -13.78 -2.68 -7.93
CA GLN A 81 -13.25 -3.12 -6.64
C GLN A 81 -14.25 -2.95 -5.48
N PHE A 82 -15.55 -2.76 -5.73
CA PHE A 82 -16.54 -2.43 -4.67
C PHE A 82 -17.11 -3.65 -3.95
N GLU A 83 -17.56 -4.67 -4.67
CA GLU A 83 -18.10 -5.89 -4.06
C GLU A 83 -17.09 -7.03 -4.09
N LYS A 84 -16.34 -7.10 -5.18
CA LYS A 84 -15.44 -8.20 -5.53
C LYS A 84 -14.02 -7.67 -5.67
N VAL A 85 -13.08 -8.57 -5.55
CA VAL A 85 -11.66 -8.31 -5.75
C VAL A 85 -11.33 -8.65 -7.20
N GLU A 86 -10.92 -7.64 -7.95
CA GLU A 86 -10.27 -7.84 -9.25
C GLU A 86 -8.76 -7.95 -9.02
N PHE A 87 -8.13 -9.00 -9.54
CA PHE A 87 -6.71 -9.31 -9.33
C PHE A 87 -5.78 -8.50 -10.27
N GLU A 88 -6.00 -7.19 -10.30
CA GLU A 88 -5.20 -6.21 -11.01
C GLU A 88 -4.62 -5.21 -10.00
N GLU A 89 -3.35 -4.82 -10.18
CA GLU A 89 -2.71 -3.90 -9.26
C GLU A 89 -3.37 -2.51 -9.30
N VAL A 90 -3.90 -2.10 -8.17
CA VAL A 90 -4.57 -0.82 -7.99
C VAL A 90 -4.43 -0.33 -6.56
N ALA A 91 -4.24 0.98 -6.40
CA ALA A 91 -4.26 1.63 -5.10
C ALA A 91 -5.18 2.86 -5.16
N ILE A 92 -6.33 2.76 -4.50
CA ILE A 92 -7.28 3.88 -4.38
C ILE A 92 -7.26 4.32 -2.92
N HIS A 93 -6.90 5.58 -2.67
CA HIS A 93 -6.87 6.09 -1.30
C HIS A 93 -7.14 7.59 -1.24
N ILE A 94 -7.57 8.04 -0.06
CA ILE A 94 -7.63 9.47 0.22
C ILE A 94 -6.24 10.03 0.54
N ASN A 95 -6.01 11.32 0.27
CA ASN A 95 -4.87 12.03 0.83
C ASN A 95 -5.20 12.54 2.24
N ASN A 96 -4.69 11.86 3.25
CA ASN A 96 -4.87 12.15 4.67
C ASN A 96 -3.56 12.43 5.41
N LYS A 97 -2.46 12.61 4.68
CA LYS A 97 -1.12 12.90 5.19
C LYS A 97 -0.52 14.07 4.40
N LYS A 98 0.75 14.38 4.66
CA LYS A 98 1.45 15.51 4.04
C LYS A 98 1.73 15.31 2.55
N SER A 99 1.72 14.07 2.05
CA SER A 99 1.97 13.76 0.65
C SER A 99 1.27 12.48 0.20
N ASN A 100 1.12 12.30 -1.12
CA ASN A 100 0.50 11.10 -1.69
C ASN A 100 1.22 9.82 -1.25
N ILE A 101 2.56 9.82 -1.27
CA ILE A 101 3.35 8.66 -0.83
C ILE A 101 3.19 8.39 0.67
N ASP A 102 3.06 9.43 1.51
CA ASP A 102 2.79 9.25 2.93
C ASP A 102 1.42 8.60 3.14
N SER A 103 0.39 9.08 2.45
CA SER A 103 -0.95 8.51 2.56
C SER A 103 -1.04 7.09 2.03
N PHE A 104 -0.32 6.78 0.95
CA PHE A 104 -0.24 5.44 0.39
C PHE A 104 0.36 4.44 1.40
N LEU A 105 1.55 4.73 1.95
CA LEU A 105 2.18 3.85 2.94
C LEU A 105 1.40 3.80 4.25
N TYR A 106 0.80 4.92 4.66
CA TYR A 106 -0.05 4.96 5.85
C TYR A 106 -1.29 4.08 5.71
N ALA A 107 -1.91 4.07 4.53
CA ALA A 107 -3.06 3.23 4.25
C ALA A 107 -2.71 1.73 4.31
N ILE A 108 -1.57 1.32 3.73
CA ILE A 108 -1.05 -0.05 3.86
C ILE A 108 -0.79 -0.38 5.34
N ARG A 109 -0.13 0.52 6.08
CA ARG A 109 0.11 0.35 7.52
C ARG A 109 -1.19 0.13 8.30
N CYS A 110 -2.21 0.94 8.06
CA CYS A 110 -3.50 0.81 8.74
C CYS A 110 -4.20 -0.51 8.42
N ALA A 111 -4.16 -0.94 7.15
CA ALA A 111 -4.74 -2.22 6.75
C ALA A 111 -4.10 -3.39 7.50
N ILE A 112 -2.76 -3.41 7.59
CA ILE A 112 -2.02 -4.44 8.33
C ILE A 112 -2.31 -4.33 9.84
N ALA A 113 -2.26 -3.13 10.42
CA ALA A 113 -2.44 -2.91 11.85
C ALA A 113 -3.83 -3.32 12.37
N HIS A 114 -4.86 -3.15 11.55
CA HIS A 114 -6.23 -3.49 11.90
C HIS A 114 -6.66 -4.88 11.41
N GLY A 115 -5.74 -5.65 10.82
CA GLY A 115 -6.07 -6.97 10.25
C GLY A 115 -7.03 -6.92 9.06
N SER A 116 -7.25 -5.74 8.46
CA SER A 116 -8.11 -5.55 7.29
C SER A 116 -7.34 -5.80 6.00
N PHE A 117 -6.68 -6.96 5.94
CA PHE A 117 -5.97 -7.43 4.77
C PHE A 117 -6.10 -8.95 4.57
N ALA A 118 -5.98 -9.39 3.31
CA ALA A 118 -5.94 -10.78 2.92
C ALA A 118 -4.77 -11.03 1.96
N ILE A 119 -4.21 -12.24 2.01
CA ILE A 119 -3.20 -12.70 1.06
C ILE A 119 -3.84 -13.79 0.21
N ARG A 120 -3.82 -13.59 -1.11
CA ARG A 120 -4.46 -14.51 -2.07
C ARG A 120 -3.53 -14.78 -3.23
N LYS A 121 -3.55 -16.03 -3.70
CA LYS A 121 -2.83 -16.44 -4.91
C LYS A 121 -3.81 -16.46 -6.09
N HIS A 122 -3.44 -15.81 -7.19
CA HIS A 122 -4.19 -15.81 -8.44
C HIS A 122 -3.21 -15.87 -9.61
N ASN A 123 -3.42 -16.80 -10.55
CA ASN A 123 -2.53 -17.03 -11.71
C ASN A 123 -1.04 -17.10 -11.31
N ASN A 124 -0.75 -17.92 -10.29
CA ASN A 124 0.57 -18.10 -9.69
C ASN A 124 1.21 -16.85 -9.04
N THR A 125 0.50 -15.73 -8.97
CA THR A 125 0.96 -14.47 -8.35
C THR A 125 0.31 -14.28 -6.98
N THR A 126 1.08 -13.86 -5.98
CA THR A 126 0.58 -13.51 -4.65
C THR A 126 0.15 -12.05 -4.60
N TYR A 127 -1.07 -11.79 -4.14
CA TYR A 127 -1.64 -10.46 -3.98
C TYR A 127 -2.02 -10.20 -2.52
N TYR A 128 -1.74 -8.97 -2.10
CA TYR A 128 -2.22 -8.35 -0.88
C TYR A 128 -3.46 -7.52 -1.20
N ILE A 129 -4.57 -7.90 -0.60
CA ILE A 129 -5.85 -7.19 -0.66
C ILE A 129 -5.93 -6.40 0.65
N LEU A 130 -5.90 -5.08 0.57
CA LEU A 130 -5.73 -4.18 1.71
C LEU A 130 -6.88 -3.17 1.76
N GLU A 131 -7.52 -3.04 2.91
CA GLU A 131 -8.56 -2.03 3.13
C GLU A 131 -8.23 -1.20 4.36
N ASN A 132 -8.40 0.12 4.26
CA ASN A 132 -8.39 1.01 5.41
C ASN A 132 -9.80 1.57 5.59
N LYS A 133 -10.40 1.32 6.75
CA LYS A 133 -11.66 1.90 7.18
C LYS A 133 -11.44 2.69 8.46
N ASP A 134 -12.16 3.80 8.57
CA ASP A 134 -12.23 4.59 9.80
C ASP A 134 -13.68 4.99 10.04
N LYS A 135 -14.20 4.68 11.23
CA LYS A 135 -15.59 4.93 11.64
C LYS A 135 -16.62 4.47 10.58
N GLY A 136 -16.40 3.27 10.03
CA GLY A 136 -17.27 2.67 9.01
C GLY A 136 -17.08 3.19 7.57
N LYS A 137 -16.27 4.23 7.36
CA LYS A 137 -16.02 4.79 6.01
C LYS A 137 -14.75 4.25 5.41
N ILE A 138 -14.79 3.84 4.15
CA ILE A 138 -13.62 3.39 3.40
C ILE A 138 -12.71 4.60 3.13
N LYS A 139 -11.43 4.46 3.48
CA LYS A 139 -10.37 5.44 3.21
C LYS A 139 -9.33 4.95 2.21
N SER A 140 -9.23 3.65 2.02
CA SER A 140 -8.48 3.06 0.91
C SER A 140 -8.94 1.64 0.60
N ARG A 141 -8.75 1.25 -0.67
CA ARG A 141 -8.73 -0.13 -1.12
C ARG A 141 -7.59 -0.35 -2.09
N MET A 142 -6.86 -1.44 -1.88
CA MET A 142 -5.70 -1.76 -2.69
C MET A 142 -5.65 -3.25 -2.97
N VAL A 143 -5.23 -3.58 -4.19
CA VAL A 143 -4.79 -4.91 -4.59
C VAL A 143 -3.38 -4.71 -5.10
N ILE A 144 -2.39 -5.27 -4.41
CA ILE A 144 -0.97 -5.05 -4.72
C ILE A 144 -0.28 -6.40 -4.71
N LYS A 145 0.59 -6.67 -5.68
CA LYS A 145 1.36 -7.91 -5.65
C LYS A 145 2.38 -7.89 -4.51
N GLU A 146 2.71 -9.07 -4.00
CA GLU A 146 3.79 -9.25 -3.02
C GLU A 146 5.12 -8.72 -3.53
N GLU A 147 5.49 -9.05 -4.78
CA GLU A 147 6.71 -8.57 -5.44
C GLU A 147 6.79 -7.04 -5.49
N THR A 148 5.64 -6.38 -5.68
CA THR A 148 5.56 -4.92 -5.76
C THR A 148 5.76 -4.28 -4.38
N LEU A 149 5.17 -4.85 -3.33
CA LEU A 149 5.42 -4.39 -1.96
C LEU A 149 6.90 -4.52 -1.60
N LEU A 150 7.52 -5.66 -1.91
CA LEU A 150 8.96 -5.89 -1.70
C LEU A 150 9.82 -4.92 -2.54
N ALA A 151 9.43 -4.63 -3.78
CA ALA A 151 10.14 -3.67 -4.62
C ALA A 151 10.10 -2.25 -4.03
N ILE A 152 8.96 -1.82 -3.47
CA ILE A 152 8.85 -0.54 -2.76
C ILE A 152 9.77 -0.54 -1.53
N ILE A 153 9.78 -1.62 -0.74
CA ILE A 153 10.68 -1.75 0.43
C ILE A 153 12.13 -1.58 0.01
N ASN A 154 12.56 -2.26 -1.04
CA ASN A 154 13.91 -2.20 -1.57
C ASN A 154 14.28 -0.77 -2.04
N ILE A 155 13.40 -0.12 -2.79
CA ILE A 155 13.65 1.26 -3.25
C ILE A 155 13.74 2.19 -2.05
N VAL A 156 12.75 2.18 -1.15
CA VAL A 156 12.67 3.11 -0.03
C VAL A 156 13.79 2.89 1.00
N SER A 157 14.22 1.65 1.22
CA SER A 157 15.27 1.35 2.20
C SER A 157 16.69 1.64 1.68
N ASN A 158 16.89 1.71 0.36
CA ASN A 158 18.21 1.79 -0.27
C ASN A 158 18.47 3.13 -1.01
N SER A 159 18.27 4.27 -0.33
CA SER A 159 18.47 5.60 -0.94
C SER A 159 19.84 5.81 -1.59
N LYS A 160 20.92 5.29 -1.01
CA LYS A 160 22.27 5.39 -1.59
C LYS A 160 22.38 4.78 -3.00
N LYS A 161 21.57 3.75 -3.29
CA LYS A 161 21.54 3.08 -4.60
C LYS A 161 20.74 3.88 -5.62
N PHE A 162 19.65 4.52 -5.18
CA PHE A 162 18.61 5.03 -6.06
C PHE A 162 18.47 6.57 -6.09
N ASN A 163 19.00 7.27 -5.08
CA ASN A 163 18.98 8.73 -4.95
C ASN A 163 20.36 9.32 -5.28
N LYS A 164 20.88 8.98 -6.46
CA LYS A 164 22.08 9.63 -7.03
C LYS A 164 21.66 10.94 -7.70
#